data_AF-A0A8B6E0Z1-F1
#
_entry.id   AF-A0A8B6E0Z1-F1
#
_cell.length_a   1.000
_cell.length_b   1.000
_cell.length_c   1.000
_cell.angle_alpha   90.00
_cell.angle_beta   90.00
_cell.angle_gamma   90.00
#
_symmetry.space_group_name_H-M   'P 1'
#
loop_
_entity.id
_entity.type
_entity.pdbx_description
1 polymer ?
#
loop_
_entity_poly.entity_id
_entity_poly.type
_entity_poly.pdbx_seq_one_letter_code
_entity_poly.pdbx_strand_id
1 'polypeptide(L)'
;MNSITLVLFFFLTKNSLSATLEDNKLQRLENVVKELQQQYQEQRKEDLKRIKSLENELLLHNRQTRSFQGYSRVSFTAHLSTDMLRVGNYHTIHFYHVITNNGHAYNSLDGIFRSPVTGTYVFIWTTTNKDQSYMSTELVKNGVRVSRSASDAMDHID
;
A
#
# COMPACT_ATOMS: atom_id res chain seq x y z
N MET A 1 9.50 -94.25 28.40
CA MET A 1 9.91 -92.86 28.69
C MET A 1 10.38 -92.24 27.38
N ASN A 2 9.54 -91.47 26.69
CA ASN A 2 9.95 -90.63 25.57
C ASN A 2 9.42 -89.22 25.86
N SER A 3 10.36 -88.29 26.04
CA SER A 3 10.15 -86.93 26.52
C SER A 3 9.67 -86.03 25.37
N ILE A 4 8.55 -85.32 25.57
CA ILE A 4 8.06 -84.28 24.67
C ILE A 4 8.67 -82.96 25.14
N THR A 5 9.63 -82.44 24.37
CA THR A 5 10.19 -81.10 24.60
C THR A 5 9.27 -80.07 23.97
N LEU A 6 8.51 -79.36 24.82
CA LEU A 6 7.72 -78.20 24.43
C LEU A 6 8.68 -77.02 24.19
N VAL A 7 9.09 -76.82 22.93
CA VAL A 7 9.81 -75.61 22.53
C VAL A 7 8.80 -74.47 22.49
N LEU A 8 8.67 -73.74 23.61
CA LEU A 8 7.91 -72.49 23.66
C LEU A 8 8.52 -71.53 22.62
N PHE A 9 7.75 -71.26 21.57
CA PHE A 9 8.03 -70.23 20.58
C PHE A 9 8.04 -68.84 21.25
N PHE A 10 9.18 -68.41 21.77
CA PHE A 10 9.45 -67.00 22.05
C PHE A 10 9.89 -66.30 20.76
N PHE A 11 8.95 -66.11 19.82
CA PHE A 11 9.10 -65.21 18.68
C PHE A 11 8.17 -64.00 18.76
N LEU A 12 7.79 -63.61 19.98
CA LEU A 12 7.03 -62.38 20.19
C LEU A 12 7.98 -61.28 20.65
N THR A 13 8.16 -60.27 19.79
CA THR A 13 7.92 -58.82 20.06
C THR A 13 8.97 -57.82 19.59
N LYS A 14 10.17 -58.20 19.13
CA LYS A 14 11.15 -57.16 18.72
C LYS A 14 10.84 -56.43 17.41
N ASN A 15 9.94 -56.95 16.57
CA ASN A 15 9.59 -56.34 15.27
C ASN A 15 8.16 -55.76 15.20
N SER A 16 7.28 -56.06 16.18
CA SER A 16 5.90 -55.57 16.18
C SER A 16 5.78 -54.15 16.74
N LEU A 17 6.65 -53.78 17.68
CA LEU A 17 6.69 -52.44 18.30
C LEU A 17 7.24 -51.35 17.38
N SER A 18 8.21 -51.66 16.51
CA SER A 18 8.76 -50.71 15.54
C SER A 18 7.76 -50.42 14.41
N ALA A 19 7.12 -51.46 13.86
CA ALA A 19 6.07 -51.33 12.84
C ALA A 19 4.88 -50.50 13.36
N THR A 20 4.38 -50.80 14.56
CA THR A 20 3.29 -50.03 15.17
C THR A 20 3.66 -48.58 15.48
N LEU A 21 4.92 -48.28 15.77
CA LEU A 21 5.36 -46.89 15.98
C LEU A 21 5.39 -46.09 14.66
N GLU A 22 5.80 -46.73 13.56
CA GLU A 22 5.81 -46.13 12.23
C GLU A 22 4.39 -45.85 11.73
N ASP A 23 3.46 -46.81 11.90
CA ASP A 23 2.05 -46.65 11.55
C ASP A 23 1.40 -45.50 12.31
N ASN A 24 1.72 -45.35 13.61
CA ASN A 24 1.25 -44.23 14.43
C ASN A 24 1.79 -42.87 13.95
N LYS A 25 3.04 -42.81 13.47
CA LYS A 25 3.62 -41.58 12.90
C LYS A 25 2.98 -41.25 11.56
N LEU A 26 2.76 -42.24 10.71
CA LEU A 26 2.13 -42.07 9.40
C LEU A 26 0.69 -41.55 9.55
N GLN A 27 -0.09 -42.14 10.45
CA GLN A 27 -1.47 -41.68 10.71
C GLN A 27 -1.51 -40.23 11.22
N ARG A 28 -0.58 -39.84 12.09
CA ARG A 28 -0.47 -38.44 12.54
C ARG A 28 -0.12 -37.51 11.39
N LEU A 29 0.78 -37.91 10.51
CA LEU A 29 1.18 -37.11 9.37
C LEU A 29 0.01 -36.94 8.38
N GLU A 30 -0.74 -37.99 8.09
CA GLU A 30 -1.93 -37.93 7.23
C GLU A 30 -2.99 -36.99 7.81
N ASN A 31 -3.22 -37.04 9.12
CA ASN A 31 -4.15 -36.12 9.79
C ASN A 31 -3.68 -34.66 9.66
N VAL A 32 -2.40 -34.38 9.89
CA VAL A 32 -1.83 -33.02 9.74
C VAL A 32 -1.93 -32.53 8.30
N VAL A 33 -1.66 -33.39 7.31
CA VAL A 33 -1.80 -33.03 5.88
C VAL A 33 -3.24 -32.69 5.55
N LYS A 34 -4.20 -33.47 6.07
CA LYS A 34 -5.64 -33.23 5.86
C LYS A 34 -6.09 -31.92 6.50
N GLU A 35 -5.64 -31.63 7.72
CA GLU A 35 -5.92 -30.36 8.41
C GLU A 35 -5.33 -29.17 7.65
N LEU A 36 -4.07 -29.25 7.22
CA LEU A 36 -3.43 -28.20 6.44
C LEU A 36 -4.13 -27.95 5.10
N GLN A 37 -4.55 -29.00 4.42
CA GLN A 37 -5.34 -28.87 3.19
C GLN A 37 -6.67 -28.17 3.45
N GLN A 38 -7.36 -28.51 4.54
CA GLN A 38 -8.61 -27.86 4.90
C GLN A 38 -8.39 -26.37 5.20
N GLN A 39 -7.40 -26.05 6.04
CA GLN A 39 -7.05 -24.68 6.38
C GLN A 39 -6.72 -23.84 5.13
N TYR A 40 -5.96 -24.41 4.19
CA TYR A 40 -5.63 -23.74 2.94
C TYR A 40 -6.88 -23.44 2.09
N GLN A 41 -7.85 -24.37 2.02
CA GLN A 41 -9.10 -24.14 1.29
C GLN A 41 -9.98 -23.07 1.94
N GLU A 42 -10.03 -23.04 3.27
CA GLU A 42 -10.77 -22.03 4.02
C GLU A 42 -10.16 -20.64 3.80
N GLN A 43 -8.85 -20.51 3.93
CA GLN A 43 -8.13 -19.26 3.65
C GLN A 43 -8.37 -18.78 2.22
N ARG A 44 -8.26 -19.68 1.22
CA ARG A 44 -8.55 -19.32 -0.18
C ARG A 44 -9.97 -18.80 -0.38
N LYS A 45 -10.95 -19.36 0.31
CA LYS A 45 -12.35 -18.92 0.23
C LYS A 45 -12.54 -17.54 0.85
N GLU A 46 -11.83 -17.24 1.92
CA GLU A 46 -11.83 -15.92 2.56
C GLU A 46 -11.18 -14.86 1.67
N ASP A 47 -10.02 -15.17 1.10
CA ASP A 47 -9.31 -14.29 0.17
C ASP A 47 -10.19 -13.97 -1.06
N LEU A 48 -10.89 -14.96 -1.60
CA LEU A 48 -11.85 -14.78 -2.69
C LEU A 48 -13.00 -13.83 -2.33
N LYS A 49 -13.50 -13.89 -1.09
CA LYS A 49 -14.53 -12.94 -0.62
C LYS A 49 -13.95 -11.54 -0.52
N ARG A 50 -12.73 -11.40 0.01
CA ARG A 50 -12.03 -10.12 0.13
C ARG A 50 -11.79 -9.49 -1.23
N ILE A 51 -11.30 -10.25 -2.20
CA ILE A 51 -11.09 -9.80 -3.59
C ILE A 51 -12.41 -9.30 -4.18
N LYS A 52 -13.49 -10.09 -4.08
CA LYS A 52 -14.82 -9.66 -4.58
C LYS A 52 -15.33 -8.38 -3.92
N SER A 53 -15.09 -8.20 -2.62
CA SER A 53 -15.47 -6.95 -1.94
C SER A 53 -14.66 -5.76 -2.44
N LEU A 54 -13.34 -5.94 -2.64
CA LEU A 54 -12.45 -4.90 -3.16
C LEU A 54 -12.80 -4.55 -4.61
N GLU A 55 -13.12 -5.55 -5.43
CA GLU A 55 -13.59 -5.33 -6.81
C GLU A 55 -14.88 -4.51 -6.83
N ASN A 56 -15.86 -4.84 -5.98
CA ASN A 56 -17.10 -4.07 -5.86
C ASN A 56 -16.85 -2.64 -5.37
N GLU A 57 -15.98 -2.45 -4.39
CA GLU A 57 -15.60 -1.12 -3.90
C GLU A 57 -14.90 -0.31 -5.00
N LEU A 58 -13.99 -0.93 -5.76
CA LEU A 58 -13.31 -0.31 -6.89
C LEU A 58 -14.27 0.02 -8.04
N LEU A 59 -15.29 -0.81 -8.28
CA LEU A 59 -16.35 -0.52 -9.26
C LEU A 59 -17.24 0.63 -8.81
N LEU A 60 -17.56 0.75 -7.52
CA LEU A 60 -18.31 1.87 -6.97
C LEU A 60 -17.49 3.16 -7.01
N HIS A 61 -16.21 3.10 -6.64
CA HIS A 61 -15.29 4.22 -6.75
C HIS A 61 -15.12 4.64 -8.22
N ASN A 62 -14.96 3.70 -9.14
CA ASN A 62 -14.89 3.99 -10.57
C ASN A 62 -16.22 4.51 -11.15
N ARG A 63 -17.38 4.13 -10.61
CA ARG A 63 -18.66 4.75 -11.00
C ARG A 63 -18.79 6.17 -10.46
N GLN A 64 -18.27 6.46 -9.27
CA GLN A 64 -18.18 7.84 -8.78
C GLN A 64 -17.20 8.66 -9.61
N THR A 65 -16.08 8.10 -10.07
CA THR A 65 -15.16 8.81 -11.00
C THR A 65 -15.72 8.89 -12.42
N ARG A 66 -16.54 7.92 -12.87
CA ARG A 66 -17.18 7.92 -14.20
C ARG A 66 -18.52 8.67 -14.27
N SER A 67 -19.29 8.81 -13.19
CA SER A 67 -20.43 9.75 -13.15
C SER A 67 -19.95 11.21 -13.17
N PHE A 68 -18.65 11.43 -12.90
CA PHE A 68 -17.89 12.64 -13.24
C PHE A 68 -17.36 12.66 -14.70
N GLN A 69 -17.87 11.83 -15.63
CA GLN A 69 -17.63 11.98 -17.09
C GLN A 69 -18.33 13.23 -17.69
N GLY A 70 -18.72 14.20 -16.86
CA GLY A 70 -19.16 15.53 -17.28
C GLY A 70 -18.09 16.63 -17.20
N TYR A 71 -16.84 16.32 -16.83
CA TYR A 71 -15.83 17.37 -16.59
C TYR A 71 -14.77 17.44 -17.69
N SER A 72 -14.98 18.34 -18.67
CA SER A 72 -13.89 18.95 -19.45
C SER A 72 -13.05 19.94 -18.62
N ARG A 73 -13.34 20.08 -17.33
CA ARG A 73 -12.80 21.14 -16.47
C ARG A 73 -11.99 20.55 -15.32
N VAL A 74 -10.67 20.54 -15.51
CA VAL A 74 -9.68 20.23 -14.48
C VAL A 74 -9.15 21.54 -13.92
N SER A 75 -9.26 21.75 -12.61
CA SER A 75 -8.76 22.97 -11.97
C SER A 75 -8.57 22.74 -10.48
N PHE A 76 -7.50 23.27 -9.92
CA PHE A 76 -7.29 23.27 -8.47
C PHE A 76 -6.74 24.60 -7.98
N THR A 77 -7.04 24.92 -6.72
CA THR A 77 -6.46 26.04 -5.99
C THR A 77 -6.25 25.59 -4.55
N ALA A 78 -5.05 25.80 -4.03
CA ALA A 78 -4.69 25.46 -2.65
C ALA A 78 -3.70 26.49 -2.10
N HIS A 79 -3.64 26.61 -0.78
CA HIS A 79 -2.66 27.43 -0.08
C HIS A 79 -2.12 26.71 1.16
N LEU A 80 -1.06 27.27 1.75
CA LEU A 80 -0.49 26.78 2.98
C LEU A 80 -1.43 27.09 4.14
N SER A 81 -1.73 26.10 4.98
CA SER A 81 -2.54 26.34 6.18
C SER A 81 -1.78 27.15 7.24
N THR A 82 -0.46 27.04 7.24
CA THR A 82 0.46 27.70 8.17
C THR A 82 1.78 27.97 7.47
N ASP A 83 2.52 28.98 7.95
CA ASP A 83 3.86 29.24 7.46
C ASP A 83 4.78 28.02 7.61
N MET A 84 5.61 27.79 6.60
CA MET A 84 6.62 26.74 6.65
C MET A 84 7.94 27.30 7.21
N LEU A 85 8.38 26.77 8.34
CA LEU A 85 9.65 27.15 8.96
C LEU A 85 10.74 26.13 8.61
N ARG A 86 11.94 26.62 8.28
CA ARG A 86 13.15 25.77 8.07
C ARG A 86 12.94 24.67 7.02
N VAL A 87 12.42 25.04 5.86
CA VAL A 87 12.22 24.11 4.73
C VAL A 87 13.58 23.58 4.24
N GLY A 88 13.72 22.25 4.21
CA GLY A 88 14.91 21.60 3.69
C GLY A 88 15.05 21.75 2.18
N ASN A 89 16.27 21.58 1.66
CA ASN A 89 16.51 21.57 0.22
C ASN A 89 15.70 20.45 -0.45
N TYR A 90 15.13 20.74 -1.63
CA TYR A 90 14.34 19.79 -2.43
C TYR A 90 13.12 19.21 -1.70
N HIS A 91 12.57 19.92 -0.71
CA HIS A 91 11.33 19.55 -0.06
C HIS A 91 10.11 19.85 -0.94
N THR A 92 9.20 18.89 -1.09
CA THR A 92 7.92 19.11 -1.77
C THR A 92 7.01 19.95 -0.89
N ILE A 93 6.51 21.07 -1.42
CA ILE A 93 5.60 21.94 -0.69
C ILE A 93 4.20 21.34 -0.73
N HIS A 94 3.68 20.96 0.43
CA HIS A 94 2.31 20.43 0.56
C HIS A 94 1.35 21.57 0.91
N PHE A 95 0.56 22.02 -0.07
CA PHE A 95 -0.54 22.96 0.19
C PHE A 95 -1.75 22.18 0.69
N TYR A 96 -1.85 22.04 2.02
CA TYR A 96 -2.87 21.23 2.67
C TYR A 96 -4.28 21.82 2.57
N HIS A 97 -4.41 23.15 2.52
CA HIS A 97 -5.71 23.80 2.46
C HIS A 97 -6.19 23.94 1.00
N VAL A 98 -7.03 23.00 0.56
CA VAL A 98 -7.56 22.93 -0.80
C VAL A 98 -8.89 23.68 -0.91
N ILE A 99 -8.96 24.70 -1.76
CA ILE A 99 -10.17 25.50 -2.03
C ILE A 99 -11.00 24.87 -3.15
N THR A 100 -10.34 24.38 -4.21
CA THR A 100 -10.99 23.75 -5.36
C THR A 100 -10.13 22.60 -5.85
N ASN A 101 -10.75 21.50 -6.30
CA ASN A 101 -10.05 20.34 -6.86
C ASN A 101 -10.93 19.60 -7.87
N ASN A 102 -11.38 20.30 -8.91
CA ASN A 102 -12.19 19.71 -9.97
C ASN A 102 -11.38 18.67 -10.74
N GLY A 103 -11.93 17.47 -10.89
CA GLY A 103 -11.22 16.33 -11.47
C GLY A 103 -10.29 15.62 -10.49
N HIS A 104 -10.25 16.03 -9.21
CA HIS A 104 -9.49 15.36 -8.13
C HIS A 104 -8.02 15.08 -8.48
N ALA A 105 -7.42 16.00 -9.24
CA ALA A 105 -6.10 15.83 -9.83
C ALA A 105 -4.97 16.24 -8.87
N TYR A 106 -5.25 17.12 -7.90
CA TYR A 106 -4.28 17.50 -6.87
C TYR A 106 -4.45 16.64 -5.61
N ASN A 107 -3.36 16.07 -5.11
CA ASN A 107 -3.34 15.35 -3.83
C ASN A 107 -2.64 16.22 -2.77
N SER A 108 -3.39 16.62 -1.74
CA SER A 108 -2.87 17.48 -0.67
C SER A 108 -1.92 16.76 0.29
N LEU A 109 -1.94 15.42 0.33
CA LEU A 109 -1.07 14.63 1.21
C LEU A 109 0.38 14.59 0.71
N ASP A 110 0.58 14.63 -0.61
CA ASP A 110 1.90 14.59 -1.24
C ASP A 110 2.25 15.87 -2.02
N GLY A 111 1.32 16.82 -2.13
CA GLY A 111 1.52 18.08 -2.87
C GLY A 111 1.59 17.91 -4.39
N ILE A 112 1.19 16.77 -4.94
CA ILE A 112 1.39 16.43 -6.35
C ILE A 112 0.09 16.57 -7.13
N PHE A 113 0.15 17.34 -8.22
CA PHE A 113 -0.86 17.34 -9.28
C PHE A 113 -0.58 16.23 -10.29
N ARG A 114 -1.57 15.35 -10.53
CA ARG A 114 -1.53 14.25 -11.50
C ARG A 114 -2.53 14.53 -12.60
N SER A 115 -2.02 14.73 -13.81
CA SER A 115 -2.83 15.00 -15.02
C SER A 115 -3.84 13.87 -15.27
N PRO A 116 -5.15 14.10 -15.13
CA PRO A 116 -6.15 13.05 -15.33
C PRO A 116 -6.49 12.81 -16.82
N VAL A 117 -6.16 13.78 -17.66
CA VAL A 117 -6.36 13.75 -19.12
C VAL A 117 -5.14 14.32 -19.83
N THR A 118 -4.98 14.03 -21.12
CA THR A 118 -3.95 14.67 -21.94
C THR A 118 -4.38 16.09 -22.28
N GLY A 119 -3.49 17.06 -22.06
CA GLY A 119 -3.78 18.46 -22.39
C GLY A 119 -2.70 19.42 -21.90
N THR A 120 -2.96 20.70 -22.11
CA THR A 120 -2.14 21.80 -21.61
C THR A 120 -2.61 22.23 -20.23
N TYR A 121 -1.66 22.43 -19.32
CA TYR A 121 -1.92 22.88 -17.95
C TYR A 121 -1.14 24.15 -17.67
N VAL A 122 -1.77 25.06 -16.93
CA VAL A 122 -1.14 26.30 -16.45
C VAL A 122 -0.99 26.19 -14.94
N PHE A 123 0.21 26.43 -14.45
CA PHE A 123 0.52 26.49 -13.04
C PHE A 123 0.92 27.91 -12.69
N ILE A 124 0.27 28.47 -11.67
CA ILE A 124 0.59 29.76 -11.10
C ILE A 124 0.79 29.52 -9.61
N TRP A 125 1.89 29.99 -9.07
CA TRP A 125 2.16 29.96 -7.64
C TRP A 125 2.88 31.23 -7.24
N THR A 126 2.66 31.65 -6.01
CA THR A 126 3.31 32.79 -5.38
C THR A 126 3.90 32.36 -4.06
N THR A 127 5.05 32.92 -3.72
CA THR A 127 5.73 32.68 -2.44
C THR A 127 6.16 34.00 -1.84
N THR A 128 5.88 34.15 -0.56
CA THR A 128 6.33 35.27 0.27
C THR A 128 7.23 34.72 1.35
N ASN A 129 8.21 35.53 1.74
CA ASN A 129 9.19 35.16 2.74
C ASN A 129 9.11 36.13 3.91
N LYS A 130 9.57 35.68 5.06
CA LYS A 130 9.81 36.56 6.22
C LYS A 130 11.08 37.40 5.98
N ASP A 131 11.22 38.52 6.67
CA ASP A 131 12.43 39.36 6.65
C ASP A 131 13.69 38.54 6.89
N GLN A 132 14.79 39.02 6.31
CA GLN A 132 16.12 38.39 6.38
C GLN A 132 16.13 36.95 5.85
N SER A 133 15.24 36.61 4.91
CA SER A 133 15.19 35.26 4.34
C SER A 133 15.05 35.21 2.82
N TYR A 134 15.67 34.16 2.28
CA TYR A 134 15.67 33.83 0.87
C TYR A 134 14.99 32.48 0.65
N MET A 135 14.15 32.41 -0.37
CA MET A 135 13.50 31.16 -0.79
C MET A 135 13.52 31.05 -2.30
N SER A 136 13.79 29.84 -2.78
CA SER A 136 13.60 29.48 -4.17
C SER A 136 12.62 28.32 -4.25
N THR A 137 11.64 28.42 -5.13
CA THR A 137 10.72 27.34 -5.45
C THR A 137 10.86 26.90 -6.89
N GLU A 138 10.54 25.65 -7.16
CA GLU A 138 10.67 25.05 -8.49
C GLU A 138 9.38 24.32 -8.84
N LEU A 139 8.94 24.47 -10.09
CA LEU A 139 7.94 23.59 -10.68
C LEU A 139 8.67 22.39 -11.29
N VAL A 140 8.34 21.19 -10.82
CA VAL A 140 8.99 19.95 -11.25
C VAL A 140 7.96 19.05 -11.93
N LYS A 141 8.29 18.56 -13.13
CA LYS A 141 7.50 17.59 -13.89
C LYS A 141 8.29 16.28 -13.99
N ASN A 142 7.77 15.23 -13.38
CA ASN A 142 8.37 13.88 -13.40
C ASN A 142 9.87 13.88 -13.05
N GLY A 143 10.24 14.61 -12.00
CA GLY A 143 11.63 14.73 -11.53
C GLY A 143 12.49 15.74 -12.30
N VAL A 144 11.97 16.37 -13.36
CA VAL A 144 12.70 17.38 -14.15
C VAL A 144 12.15 18.77 -13.83
N ARG A 145 13.02 19.70 -13.46
CA ARG A 145 12.65 21.11 -13.26
C ARG A 145 12.19 21.75 -14.56
N VAL A 146 11.04 22.41 -14.52
CA VAL A 146 10.42 23.13 -15.64
C VAL A 146 10.47 24.65 -15.44
N SER A 147 10.36 25.11 -14.20
CA SER A 147 10.40 26.55 -13.88
C SER A 147 10.92 26.78 -12.46
N ARG A 148 11.37 28.00 -12.18
CA ARG A 148 11.92 28.44 -10.89
C ARG A 148 11.38 29.83 -10.57
N SER A 149 11.02 30.05 -9.31
CA SER A 149 10.72 31.36 -8.74
C SER A 149 11.64 31.59 -7.54
N ALA A 150 12.08 32.83 -7.33
CA ALA A 150 12.89 33.20 -6.18
C ALA A 150 12.29 34.44 -5.51
N SER A 151 12.24 34.39 -4.19
CA SER A 151 11.81 35.48 -3.33
C SER A 151 12.99 35.80 -2.39
N ASP A 152 13.30 37.08 -2.23
CA ASP A 152 14.34 37.58 -1.34
C ASP A 152 13.74 38.72 -0.53
N ALA A 153 13.66 38.57 0.78
CA ALA A 153 13.12 39.59 1.67
C ALA A 153 14.18 40.64 2.08
N MET A 154 15.44 40.47 1.67
CA MET A 154 16.57 41.33 2.04
C MET A 154 16.63 41.62 3.54
N ASP A 155 17.50 42.54 3.94
CA ASP A 155 17.62 43.00 5.33
C ASP A 155 16.79 44.29 5.48
N HIS A 156 15.61 44.15 6.07
CA HIS A 156 14.80 45.30 6.47
C HIS A 156 14.95 45.49 7.99
N ILE A 157 15.22 46.74 8.39
CA ILE A 157 15.18 47.18 9.78
C ILE A 157 13.79 47.77 9.99
N ASP A 158 12.90 46.96 10.56
CA ASP A 158 11.57 47.36 11.01
C ASP A 158 11.52 47.62 12.52
#